data_AF-A0A9D2PTT5-F1
#
_entry.id   AF-A0A9D2PTT5-F1
#
_cell.length_a   1.000
_cell.length_b   1.000
_cell.length_c   1.000
_cell.angle_alpha   90.00
_cell.angle_beta   90.00
_cell.angle_gamma   90.00
#
_symmetry.space_group_name_H-M   'P 1'
#
loop_
_entity.id
_entity.type
_entity.pdbx_description
1 polymer ?
#
loop_
_entity_poly.entity_id
_entity_poly.type
_entity_poly.pdbx_seq_one_letter_code
_entity_poly.pdbx_strand_id
1 'polypeptide(L)'
;MARPRRNAGTAAKTAQTKKAQTETVRQENVQEEIRKTVVVEFDGRQVKAKDVLEKAEEAYVQSHPETKIETIELYIVPEQKKAYYVVNGEASEDFRVEI
;
A
#
# COMPACT_ATOMS: atom_id res chain seq x y z
N MET A 1 39.14 16.74 51.59
CA MET A 1 37.90 16.39 52.32
C MET A 1 37.02 17.63 52.50
N ALA A 2 35.69 17.41 52.59
CA ALA A 2 34.62 18.26 53.15
C ALA A 2 33.91 19.31 52.25
N ARG A 3 32.63 19.02 51.94
CA ARG A 3 31.57 19.97 51.54
C ARG A 3 30.80 20.43 52.80
N PRO A 4 30.19 21.64 52.82
CA PRO A 4 28.79 21.71 53.26
C PRO A 4 27.89 22.78 52.58
N ARG A 5 26.75 22.29 52.06
CA ARG A 5 25.33 22.75 52.10
C ARG A 5 24.92 24.19 52.52
N ARG A 6 24.11 24.86 51.66
CA ARG A 6 22.81 25.58 51.91
C ARG A 6 22.47 26.45 50.68
N ASN A 7 21.53 26.12 49.79
CA ASN A 7 20.06 26.15 49.86
C ASN A 7 19.41 27.51 50.17
N ALA A 8 18.35 27.81 49.40
CA ALA A 8 17.26 28.77 49.61
C ALA A 8 17.39 30.20 49.03
N GLY A 9 16.96 30.35 47.78
CA GLY A 9 16.25 31.54 47.29
C GLY A 9 14.76 31.20 47.10
N THR A 10 13.95 31.61 48.07
CA THR A 10 12.48 31.53 48.16
C THR A 10 11.78 32.41 47.10
N ALA A 11 10.77 31.86 46.41
CA ALA A 11 9.32 32.18 46.51
C ALA A 11 8.89 33.55 45.90
N ALA A 12 7.76 33.77 45.23
CA ALA A 12 6.60 33.00 44.80
C ALA A 12 5.72 33.92 43.91
N LYS A 13 4.97 33.38 42.94
CA LYS A 13 3.53 33.71 42.73
C LYS A 13 2.89 32.92 41.56
N THR A 14 1.98 32.01 41.96
CA THR A 14 0.61 31.85 41.43
C THR A 14 0.38 31.84 39.91
N ALA A 15 -0.02 30.68 39.38
CA ALA A 15 -1.37 30.48 38.83
C ALA A 15 -1.61 28.97 38.61
N GLN A 16 -2.51 28.40 39.41
CA GLN A 16 -3.07 27.07 39.16
C GLN A 16 -4.07 27.12 37.99
N THR A 17 -4.33 25.92 37.46
CA THR A 17 -5.58 25.48 36.81
C THR A 17 -5.69 25.66 35.29
N LYS A 18 -5.41 24.59 34.55
CA LYS A 18 -6.50 23.80 33.92
C LYS A 18 -5.99 22.46 33.41
N LYS A 19 -6.77 21.43 33.76
CA LYS A 19 -6.71 20.07 33.24
C LYS A 19 -6.89 20.08 31.72
N ALA A 20 -6.00 19.38 31.03
CA ALA A 20 -6.26 18.73 29.74
C ALA A 20 -5.55 17.36 29.88
N GLN A 21 -6.19 16.35 30.46
CA GLN A 21 -7.05 15.40 29.76
C GLN A 21 -6.48 14.99 28.39
N THR A 22 -5.84 13.81 28.42
CA THR A 22 -6.05 12.73 27.44
C THR A 22 -5.96 13.12 25.97
N GLU A 23 -4.73 13.12 25.48
CA GLU A 23 -4.42 12.61 24.14
C GLU A 23 -3.33 11.56 24.35
N THR A 24 -3.68 10.35 24.80
CA THR A 24 -3.68 9.19 23.90
C THR A 24 -3.40 9.59 22.45
N VAL A 25 -2.16 9.96 22.18
CA VAL A 25 -1.54 9.73 20.88
C VAL A 25 -1.48 8.22 20.75
N ARG A 26 -2.63 7.66 20.38
CA ARG A 26 -2.73 6.51 19.52
C ARG A 26 -1.78 6.90 18.39
N GLN A 27 -0.55 6.39 18.43
CA GLN A 27 0.28 6.30 17.24
C GLN A 27 -0.52 5.36 16.34
N GLU A 28 -1.50 5.99 15.71
CA GLU A 28 -2.22 5.52 14.58
C GLU A 28 -1.13 4.99 13.68
N ASN A 29 -1.28 3.72 13.38
CA ASN A 29 -0.52 2.98 12.42
C ASN A 29 -0.72 3.69 11.07
N VAL A 30 -0.05 4.83 10.89
CA VAL A 30 0.28 5.37 9.59
C VAL A 30 1.40 4.45 9.11
N GLN A 31 1.03 3.18 8.84
CA GLN A 31 1.44 2.62 7.57
C GLN A 31 0.97 3.68 6.57
N GLU A 32 1.89 4.58 6.21
CA GLU A 32 1.89 5.11 4.86
C GLU A 32 1.63 3.88 4.02
N GLU A 33 0.40 3.77 3.53
CA GLU A 33 -0.01 2.79 2.57
C GLU A 33 0.81 3.20 1.34
N ILE A 34 2.08 2.78 1.32
CA ILE A 34 3.02 3.08 0.24
C ILE A 34 2.26 2.59 -0.98
N ARG A 35 1.77 3.51 -1.79
CA ARG A 35 1.03 3.21 -3.02
C ARG A 35 2.05 2.68 -4.02
N LYS A 36 2.48 1.44 -3.79
CA LYS A 36 3.41 0.69 -4.64
C LYS A 36 2.69 0.46 -5.95
N THR A 37 3.06 1.27 -6.94
CA THR A 37 2.57 1.13 -8.31
C THR A 37 3.70 0.52 -9.11
N VAL A 38 3.45 -0.65 -9.69
CA VAL A 38 4.40 -1.29 -10.61
C VAL A 38 4.03 -0.85 -12.01
N VAL A 39 4.94 -0.14 -12.65
CA VAL A 39 4.81 0.31 -14.04
C VAL A 39 5.92 -0.35 -14.84
N VAL A 40 5.54 -0.96 -15.96
CA VAL A 40 6.44 -1.57 -16.93
C VAL A 40 6.52 -0.61 -18.11
N GLU A 41 7.68 0.00 -18.32
CA GLU A 41 7.94 0.85 -19.49
C GLU A 41 8.70 0.04 -20.54
N PHE A 42 8.19 0.02 -21.77
CA PHE A 42 8.84 -0.61 -22.91
C PHE A 42 8.55 0.17 -24.19
N ASP A 43 9.53 0.32 -25.07
CA ASP A 43 9.34 0.97 -26.39
C ASP A 43 8.69 2.38 -26.30
N GLY A 44 8.93 3.12 -25.21
CA GLY A 44 8.30 4.42 -24.95
C GLY A 44 6.83 4.37 -24.50
N ARG A 45 6.31 3.18 -24.18
CA ARG A 45 4.96 2.94 -23.62
C ARG A 45 5.06 2.56 -22.16
N GLN A 46 4.16 3.06 -21.33
CA GLN A 46 4.05 2.69 -19.91
C GLN A 46 2.78 1.88 -19.66
N VAL A 47 2.95 0.72 -19.03
CA VAL A 47 1.86 -0.19 -18.68
C VAL A 47 1.86 -0.39 -17.17
N LYS A 48 0.75 -0.05 -16.51
CA LYS A 48 0.59 -0.22 -15.07
C LYS A 48 0.10 -1.64 -14.81
N ALA A 49 0.82 -2.40 -13.98
CA ALA A 49 0.44 -3.77 -13.66
C ALA A 49 -0.98 -3.86 -13.06
N LYS A 50 -1.39 -2.85 -12.27
CA LYS A 50 -2.77 -2.74 -11.75
C LYS A 50 -3.82 -2.66 -12.86
N ASP A 51 -3.58 -1.83 -13.87
CA ASP A 51 -4.51 -1.59 -14.97
C ASP A 51 -4.68 -2.86 -15.83
N VAL A 52 -3.57 -3.56 -16.06
CA VAL A 52 -3.59 -4.85 -16.75
C VAL A 52 -4.27 -5.92 -15.92
N LEU A 53 -4.07 -5.93 -14.59
CA LEU A 53 -4.74 -6.86 -13.69
C LEU A 53 -6.26 -6.64 -13.72
N GLU A 54 -6.71 -5.38 -13.62
CA GLU A 54 -8.13 -5.02 -13.72
C GLU A 54 -8.71 -5.47 -15.06
N LYS A 55 -8.04 -5.19 -16.18
CA LYS A 55 -8.46 -5.67 -17.51
C LYS A 55 -8.49 -7.19 -17.61
N ALA A 56 -7.52 -7.87 -17.02
CA ALA A 56 -7.46 -9.33 -17.01
C ALA A 56 -8.62 -9.91 -16.21
N GLU A 57 -8.93 -9.33 -15.05
CA GLU A 57 -10.05 -9.71 -14.20
C GLU A 57 -11.38 -9.48 -14.93
N GLU A 58 -11.57 -8.32 -15.56
CA GLU A 58 -12.77 -8.04 -16.36
C GLU A 58 -12.92 -9.01 -17.54
N ALA A 59 -11.84 -9.25 -18.31
CA ALA A 59 -11.85 -10.17 -19.43
C ALA A 59 -12.17 -11.61 -18.98
N TYR A 60 -11.62 -12.02 -17.83
CA TYR A 60 -11.87 -13.34 -17.27
C TYR A 60 -13.31 -13.48 -16.78
N VAL A 61 -13.85 -12.53 -16.03
CA VAL A 61 -15.25 -12.56 -15.56
C VAL A 61 -16.23 -12.54 -16.73
N GLN A 62 -15.91 -11.83 -17.81
CA GLN A 62 -16.74 -11.85 -19.03
C GLN A 62 -16.72 -13.21 -19.74
N SER A 63 -15.55 -13.85 -19.80
CA SER A 63 -15.40 -15.16 -20.46
C SER A 63 -15.82 -16.34 -19.58
N HIS A 64 -15.71 -16.22 -18.25
CA HIS A 64 -15.93 -17.26 -17.25
C HIS A 64 -16.78 -16.72 -16.08
N PRO A 65 -18.02 -16.28 -16.33
CA PRO A 65 -18.88 -15.69 -15.29
C PRO A 65 -19.25 -16.65 -14.16
N GLU A 66 -19.11 -17.96 -14.39
CA GLU A 66 -19.42 -19.01 -13.42
C GLU A 66 -18.19 -19.43 -12.59
N THR A 67 -17.00 -18.94 -12.93
CA THR A 67 -15.75 -19.33 -12.27
C THR A 67 -15.34 -18.30 -11.22
N LYS A 68 -15.11 -18.78 -9.99
CA LYS A 68 -14.63 -17.95 -8.89
C LYS A 68 -13.12 -17.79 -8.98
N ILE A 69 -12.65 -16.55 -9.08
CA ILE A 69 -11.22 -16.20 -9.08
C ILE A 69 -10.68 -16.30 -7.64
N GLU A 70 -9.76 -17.22 -7.39
CA GLU A 70 -9.04 -17.37 -6.12
C GLU A 70 -7.59 -16.84 -6.22
N THR A 71 -6.93 -17.09 -7.36
CA THR A 71 -5.58 -16.59 -7.64
C THR A 71 -5.50 -16.05 -9.07
N ILE A 72 -4.79 -14.93 -9.25
CA ILE A 72 -4.41 -14.41 -10.58
C ILE A 72 -2.91 -14.15 -10.58
N GLU A 73 -2.20 -14.79 -11.51
CA GLU A 73 -0.80 -14.48 -11.82
C GLU A 73 -0.72 -13.77 -13.16
N LEU A 74 0.01 -12.66 -13.23
CA LEU A 74 0.11 -11.83 -14.43
C LEU A 74 1.55 -11.84 -14.98
N TYR A 75 1.67 -12.20 -16.26
CA TYR A 75 2.91 -12.23 -17.01
C TYR A 75 2.87 -11.23 -18.16
N ILE A 76 3.59 -10.11 -17.99
CA ILE A 76 3.67 -9.07 -19.01
C ILE A 76 4.81 -9.38 -19.96
N VAL A 77 4.50 -9.57 -21.25
CA VAL A 77 5.47 -9.76 -22.33
C VAL A 77 5.50 -8.49 -23.18
N PRO A 78 6.34 -7.51 -22.81
CA PRO A 78 6.40 -6.22 -23.51
C PRO A 78 6.77 -6.38 -25.00
N GLU A 79 7.62 -7.36 -25.33
CA GLU A 79 8.03 -7.67 -26.70
C GLU A 79 6.85 -8.01 -27.62
N GLN A 80 5.84 -8.70 -27.09
CA GLN A 80 4.64 -9.09 -27.83
C GLN A 80 3.48 -8.11 -27.63
N LYS A 81 3.64 -7.08 -26.79
CA LYS A 81 2.57 -6.16 -26.38
C LYS A 81 1.36 -6.89 -25.78
N LYS A 82 1.64 -7.96 -25.05
CA LYS A 82 0.60 -8.82 -24.44
C LYS A 82 0.94 -9.13 -22.99
N ALA A 83 -0.09 -9.23 -22.18
CA ALA A 83 -0.01 -9.73 -20.83
C ALA A 83 -0.87 -10.99 -20.70
N TYR A 84 -0.23 -12.09 -20.32
CA TYR A 84 -0.88 -13.38 -20.10
C TYR A 84 -1.24 -13.49 -18.63
N TYR A 85 -2.42 -13.97 -18.32
CA TYR A 85 -2.85 -14.16 -16.93
C TYR A 85 -3.26 -15.61 -16.69
N VAL A 86 -2.96 -16.10 -15.50
CA VAL A 86 -3.29 -17.46 -15.07
C VAL A 86 -4.26 -17.32 -13.91
N VAL A 87 -5.43 -17.95 -14.01
CA VAL A 87 -6.47 -17.87 -12.99
C VAL A 87 -6.65 -19.23 -12.35
N ASN A 88 -6.57 -19.32 -11.02
CA ASN A 88 -6.68 -20.58 -10.27
C ASN A 88 -5.68 -21.66 -10.70
N GLY A 89 -4.53 -21.27 -11.26
CA GLY A 89 -3.57 -22.21 -11.87
C GLY A 89 -3.96 -22.70 -13.26
N GLU A 90 -5.10 -22.25 -13.81
CA GLU A 90 -5.50 -22.49 -15.19
C GLU A 90 -5.02 -21.35 -16.10
N ALA A 91 -4.22 -21.71 -17.10
CA ALA A 91 -3.78 -20.83 -18.16
C ALA A 91 -4.45 -21.28 -19.46
N SER A 92 -4.98 -20.33 -20.23
CA SER A 92 -5.55 -20.57 -21.55
C SER A 92 -4.96 -19.59 -22.56
N GLU A 93 -4.97 -19.94 -23.85
CA GLU A 93 -4.53 -19.03 -24.92
C GLU A 93 -5.42 -17.78 -25.02
N ASP A 94 -6.66 -17.89 -24.55
CA ASP A 94 -7.61 -16.79 -24.42
C ASP A 94 -7.34 -15.90 -23.21
N PHE A 95 -6.55 -16.36 -22.23
CA PHE A 95 -6.23 -15.62 -21.00
C PHE A 95 -5.07 -14.66 -21.24
N ARG A 96 -5.33 -13.68 -22.11
CA ARG A 96 -4.38 -12.62 -22.46
C ARG A 96 -5.08 -11.29 -22.66
N VAL A 97 -4.38 -10.22 -22.30
CA VAL A 97 -4.78 -8.83 -22.51
C VAL A 97 -3.73 -8.18 -23.38
N GLU A 98 -4.16 -7.40 -24.37
CA GLU A 98 -3.25 -6.58 -25.18
C GLU A 98 -2.92 -5.27 -24.43
N ILE A 99 -1.65 -4.87 -24.44
CA ILE A 99 -1.10 -3.75 -23.66
C ILE A 99 -0.38 -2.69 -24.51
#